data_AF-A0A1I8HYW1-F1
#
_entry.id   AF-A0A1I8HYW1-F1
#
_cell.length_a   1.000
_cell.length_b   1.000
_cell.length_c   1.000
_cell.angle_alpha   90.00
_cell.angle_beta   90.00
_cell.angle_gamma   90.00
#
_symmetry.space_group_name_H-M   'P 1'
#
loop_
_entity.id
_entity.type
_entity.pdbx_description
1 polymer ?
#
loop_
_entity_poly.entity_id
_entity_poly.type
_entity_poly.pdbx_seq_one_letter_code
_entity_poly.pdbx_strand_id
1 'polypeptide(L)' 'MQVLKKLIILQVLLLLLVSGTHIAAAVRTVKCAKAEEACRTPFFTVQCCKGLVCHGARVIGRAHLEYHCIMDKFGEG' A
#
# COMPACT_ATOMS: atom_id res chain seq x y z
N MET A 1 14.74 -49.84 -0.94
CA MET A 1 14.08 -48.82 -1.81
C MET A 1 12.99 -47.98 -1.11
N GLN A 2 12.41 -48.40 0.01
CA GLN A 2 11.37 -47.65 0.75
C GLN A 2 11.87 -46.30 1.34
N VAL A 3 13.13 -46.27 1.82
CA VAL A 3 13.70 -45.09 2.49
C VAL A 3 13.91 -43.92 1.52
N LEU A 4 14.34 -44.22 0.28
CA LEU A 4 14.54 -43.21 -0.77
C LEU A 4 13.23 -42.49 -1.14
N LYS A 5 12.13 -43.25 -1.21
CA LYS A 5 10.80 -42.70 -1.52
C LYS A 5 10.29 -41.77 -0.42
N LYS A 6 10.53 -42.13 0.86
CA LYS A 6 10.19 -41.28 2.01
C LYS A 6 11.01 -39.99 2.05
N LEU A 7 12.29 -40.05 1.67
CA LEU A 7 13.15 -38.85 1.57
C LEU A 7 12.65 -37.87 0.51
N ILE A 8 12.25 -38.36 -0.67
CA ILE A 8 11.76 -37.51 -1.76
C ILE A 8 10.45 -36.82 -1.36
N ILE A 9 9.51 -37.54 -0.75
CA ILE A 9 8.24 -36.97 -0.29
C ILE A 9 8.47 -35.87 0.75
N LEU A 10 9.40 -36.09 1.69
CA LEU A 10 9.76 -35.10 2.70
C LEU A 10 10.36 -33.83 2.08
N GLN A 11 11.25 -33.97 1.09
CA GLN A 11 11.85 -32.86 0.36
C GLN A 11 10.79 -32.03 -0.41
N VAL A 12 9.82 -32.69 -1.05
CA VAL A 12 8.72 -32.01 -1.75
C VAL A 12 7.82 -31.25 -0.77
N LEU A 13 7.52 -31.82 0.41
CA LEU A 13 6.75 -31.12 1.45
C LEU A 13 7.47 -29.86 1.95
N LEU A 14 8.79 -29.95 2.17
CA LEU A 14 9.62 -28.82 2.60
C LEU A 14 9.62 -27.69 1.54
N LEU A 15 9.71 -28.02 0.26
CA LEU A 15 9.66 -27.05 -0.85
C LEU A 15 8.31 -26.32 -0.96
N LEU A 16 7.20 -27.02 -0.68
CA LEU A 16 5.86 -26.43 -0.68
C LEU A 16 5.66 -25.45 0.50
N LEU A 17 6.22 -25.78 1.68
CA LEU A 17 6.18 -24.89 2.86
C LEU A 17 6.96 -23.59 2.64
N VAL A 18 8.10 -23.65 1.96
CA VAL A 18 8.92 -22.46 1.64
C VAL A 18 8.24 -21.58 0.58
N SER A 19 7.54 -22.17 -0.38
CA SER A 19 6.83 -21.41 -1.42
C SER A 19 5.56 -20.73 -0.91
N GLY A 20 4.93 -21.25 0.15
CA GLY A 20 3.66 -20.76 0.69
C GLY A 20 3.73 -19.45 1.51
N THR A 21 4.92 -19.00 1.90
CA THR A 21 5.08 -17.85 2.83
C THR A 21 5.28 -16.49 2.15
N HIS A 22 5.33 -16.44 0.82
CA HIS A 22 5.64 -15.20 0.08
C HIS A 22 4.42 -14.41 -0.44
N ILE A 23 3.18 -14.86 -0.17
CA ILE A 23 1.96 -14.19 -0.66
C ILE A 23 1.08 -13.70 0.51
N ALA A 24 1.67 -12.97 1.45
CA ALA A 24 0.90 -12.26 2.49
C ALA A 24 1.37 -10.81 2.67
N ALA A 25 2.06 -10.25 1.67
CA ALA A 25 2.60 -8.89 1.68
C ALA A 25 2.20 -8.12 0.42
N ALA A 26 0.97 -8.26 -0.03
CA ALA A 26 0.41 -7.34 -1.02
C ALA A 26 -1.05 -7.08 -0.64
N VAL A 27 -1.46 -5.82 -0.75
CA VAL A 27 -2.83 -5.34 -0.52
C VAL A 27 -3.13 -5.02 0.96
N ARG A 28 -2.28 -4.21 1.58
CA ARG A 28 -2.85 -3.08 2.32
C ARG A 28 -3.42 -2.13 1.26
N THR A 29 -4.69 -2.31 0.93
CA THR A 29 -5.48 -1.28 0.22
C THR A 29 -5.50 -0.03 1.10
N VAL A 30 -4.51 0.84 0.92
CA VAL A 30 -4.59 2.19 1.47
C VAL A 30 -5.68 2.89 0.65
N LYS A 31 -6.94 2.74 1.07
CA LYS A 31 -8.12 3.30 0.38
C LYS A 31 -8.16 4.84 0.44
N CYS A 32 -7.26 5.45 1.20
CA CYS A 32 -7.23 6.88 1.41
C CYS A 32 -5.82 7.38 1.79
N ALA A 33 -5.48 8.60 1.38
CA ALA A 33 -4.24 9.28 1.76
C ALA A 33 -4.35 9.85 3.19
N LYS A 34 -3.30 9.65 3.98
CA LYS A 34 -3.14 10.16 5.35
C LYS A 34 -2.68 11.61 5.33
N ALA A 35 -2.60 12.22 6.52
CA ALA A 35 -2.11 13.59 6.66
C ALA A 35 -0.73 13.75 6.02
N GLU A 36 -0.55 14.85 5.30
CA GLU A 36 0.64 15.25 4.53
C GLU A 36 0.96 14.36 3.32
N GLU A 37 0.20 13.28 3.07
CA GLU A 37 0.34 12.47 1.86
C GLU A 37 -0.32 13.16 0.64
N ALA A 38 0.24 12.91 -0.54
CA ALA A 38 -0.28 13.44 -1.79
C ALA A 38 -1.66 12.85 -2.12
N CYS A 39 -2.67 13.72 -2.25
CA CYS A 39 -4.03 13.37 -2.63
C CYS A 39 -4.33 13.66 -4.10
N ARG A 40 -3.65 14.63 -4.71
CA ARG A 40 -3.84 14.94 -6.13
C ARG A 40 -2.51 15.33 -6.76
N THR A 41 -2.15 14.62 -7.82
CA THR A 41 -1.02 14.94 -8.69
C THR A 41 -1.55 15.03 -10.14
N PRO A 42 -0.71 15.42 -11.12
CA PRO A 42 -1.07 15.30 -12.53
C PRO A 42 -1.32 13.85 -12.99
N PHE A 43 -0.84 12.86 -12.23
CA PHE A 43 -0.82 11.45 -12.64
C PHE A 43 -1.91 10.63 -11.94
N PHE A 44 -2.35 11.03 -10.74
CA PHE A 44 -3.38 10.32 -9.99
C PHE A 44 -4.15 11.23 -9.03
N THR A 45 -5.31 10.76 -8.59
CA THR A 45 -6.10 11.39 -7.52
C THR A 45 -6.57 10.30 -6.56
N VAL A 46 -6.40 10.52 -5.26
CA VAL A 46 -6.80 9.63 -4.18
C VAL A 46 -7.54 10.44 -3.12
N GLN A 47 -8.57 9.85 -2.52
CA GLN A 47 -9.31 10.52 -1.45
C GLN A 47 -8.48 10.58 -0.17
N CYS A 48 -8.61 11.66 0.59
CA CYS A 48 -8.03 11.73 1.92
C CYS A 48 -8.83 10.88 2.92
N CYS A 49 -8.18 10.39 3.97
CA CYS A 49 -8.85 9.65 5.02
C CYS A 49 -9.82 10.55 5.81
N LYS A 50 -10.78 9.95 6.53
CA LYS A 50 -11.80 10.70 7.30
C LYS A 50 -11.15 11.76 8.21
N GLY A 51 -11.67 12.99 8.18
CA GLY A 51 -11.15 14.13 8.94
C GLY A 51 -10.00 14.87 8.25
N LEU A 52 -9.67 14.51 7.01
CA LEU A 52 -8.66 15.18 6.20
C LEU A 52 -9.27 15.72 4.90
N VAL A 53 -8.78 16.87 4.47
CA VAL A 53 -9.15 17.51 3.20
C VAL A 53 -7.95 17.61 2.29
N CYS A 54 -8.17 17.39 0.99
CA CYS A 54 -7.13 17.53 -0.03
C CYS A 54 -6.91 19.01 -0.31
N HIS A 55 -5.84 19.58 0.25
CA HIS A 55 -5.58 21.02 0.17
C HIS A 55 -4.09 21.37 0.19
N GLY A 56 -3.78 22.63 -0.14
CA GLY A 56 -2.42 23.08 -0.41
C GLY A 56 -1.96 22.66 -1.81
N ALA A 57 -1.26 23.55 -2.50
CA ALA A 57 -0.66 23.26 -3.80
C ALA A 57 0.86 23.40 -3.65
N ARG A 58 1.57 22.27 -3.63
CA ARG A 58 3.02 22.22 -3.67
C ARG A 58 3.47 22.10 -5.12
N VAL A 59 4.33 23.03 -5.54
CA VAL A 59 4.90 22.96 -6.89
C VAL A 59 5.93 21.84 -6.94
N ILE A 60 5.73 20.88 -7.85
CA ILE A 60 6.72 19.85 -8.18
C ILE A 60 7.25 20.13 -9.58
N GLY A 61 8.48 20.64 -9.66
CA GLY A 61 9.11 21.00 -10.94
C GLY A 61 8.58 22.31 -11.54
N ARG A 62 8.69 22.47 -12.87
CA ARG A 62 8.43 23.77 -13.54
C ARG A 62 6.95 24.07 -13.81
N ALA A 63 6.05 23.09 -13.72
CA ALA A 63 4.64 23.28 -14.11
C ALA A 63 3.63 22.34 -13.42
N HIS A 64 4.05 21.48 -12.49
CA HIS A 64 3.14 20.53 -11.86
C HIS A 64 2.81 20.94 -10.43
N LEU A 65 1.54 20.75 -10.06
CA LEU A 65 1.03 20.99 -8.72
C LEU A 65 0.67 19.64 -8.09
N GLU A 66 1.15 19.42 -6.87
CA GLU A 66 0.73 18.32 -6.00
C GLU A 66 -0.06 18.89 -4.83
N TYR A 67 -1.17 18.25 -4.51
CA TYR A 67 -1.99 18.58 -3.35
C TYR A 67 -1.84 17.50 -2.30
N HIS A 68 -1.88 17.90 -1.03
CA HIS A 68 -1.68 17.00 0.10
C HIS A 68 -2.93 16.95 0.99
N CYS A 69 -3.11 15.87 1.72
CA CYS A 69 -4.16 15.81 2.74
C CYS A 69 -3.74 16.61 3.97
N ILE A 70 -4.59 17.50 4.45
CA ILE A 70 -4.39 18.21 5.72
C ILE A 70 -5.60 17.99 6.62
N MET A 71 -5.44 18.20 7.93
CA MET A 71 -6.54 18.12 8.89
C MET A 71 -7.64 19.11 8.52
N ASP A 72 -8.87 18.60 8.42
CA ASP A 72 -10.04 19.43 8.20
C ASP A 72 -10.32 20.25 9.46
N LYS A 73 -9.94 21.53 9.45
CA LYS A 73 -10.18 22.44 10.57
C LYS A 73 -11.65 22.87 10.70
N PHE A 74 -12.55 22.33 9.87
CA PHE A 74 -13.97 22.69 9.84
C PHE A 74 -14.90 21.64 10.49
N GLY A 75 -14.36 20.63 11.19
CA GLY A 75 -15.11 19.52 11.79
C GLY A 75 -15.49 19.63 13.27
N GLU A 76 -15.58 20.83 13.85
CA GLU A 76 -16.32 21.11 15.09
C GLU A 76 -17.45 22.10 14.76
N GLY A 77 -18.66 21.58 14.50
CA GLY A 77 -19.85 22.36 14.19
C GLY A 77 -21.09 21.49 14.09
#